data_AF-A0A0F0GZA1-F1
#
_entry.id   AF-A0A0F0GZA1-F1
#
_cell.length_a   1.000
_cell.length_b   1.000
_cell.length_c   1.000
_cell.angle_alpha   90.00
_cell.angle_beta   90.00
_cell.angle_gamma   90.00
#
_symmetry.space_group_name_H-M   'P 1'
#
loop_
_entity.id
_entity.type
_entity.pdbx_description
1 polymer ?
#
loop_
_entity_poly.entity_id
_entity_poly.type
_entity_poly.pdbx_seq_one_letter_code
_entity_poly.pdbx_strand_id
1 'polypeptide(L)'
;MSEVARRRFLQGASVLGVAGVLGTGQASASSRYHWLSGDHHTHTQYSYDGMYTIEQQIRGALRHGTDWLVITDHGHASHEAHSVEATAADIKRAQRKFPQLLLWHGMEWNVPGAEHATLFLEDCRDEAGVLRDFERQFDWRLNGQEASSPANEKKALDAVRWLQTKIRNGTMKSALVFVNHPMRNGRVAPHELRNMRDLAPDIVVGMEGAPGAQGDGDPLRGPGGHRGGYANSPGSNSYAPYPAEAYKTYGGFDWMTAQLGGVWDSLLAEGLGWWITSNSDSHFNSRDTVVRVPEPGDQFDLTGKHLDPLDAGPPQVLPPYVDFYPCEFSRTVVGASRRTRGAVMEGLRAGRAWVSHGGLVDDLQFGVYASGGSATLGERLRVRRGSDVTVLVKARLATRPNSAGFIPRLRRLDLIKGAVTGLASLETLSTPHVKVERSYEPRWHYAVFTHTFRNVREPFYLRLRGTDGNRGAFEPQADTPGAANPWEDLWCYTNPIFVEVR
;
A
#
# COMPACT_ATOMS: atom_id res chain seq x y z
N MET A 1 -40.10 32.61 -10.73
CA MET A 1 -39.94 31.54 -11.73
C MET A 1 -39.08 32.11 -12.83
N SER A 2 -37.93 31.61 -13.26
CA SER A 2 -37.05 30.47 -12.92
C SER A 2 -35.67 30.82 -13.51
N GLU A 3 -34.63 30.10 -13.08
CA GLU A 3 -33.30 30.04 -13.71
C GLU A 3 -32.54 31.37 -13.91
N VAL A 4 -31.76 31.78 -12.90
CA VAL A 4 -30.35 32.20 -12.96
C VAL A 4 -29.98 32.62 -11.54
N ALA A 5 -29.66 31.65 -10.69
CA ALA A 5 -29.18 31.92 -9.34
C ALA A 5 -28.26 30.79 -8.88
N ARG A 6 -27.00 30.84 -9.34
CA ARG A 6 -25.84 30.11 -8.74
C ARG A 6 -24.55 30.55 -9.43
N ARG A 7 -24.16 31.81 -9.23
CA ARG A 7 -22.79 32.28 -9.44
C ARG A 7 -22.63 33.61 -8.71
N ARG A 8 -21.54 33.71 -7.94
CA ARG A 8 -21.07 34.89 -7.17
C ARG A 8 -21.68 35.06 -5.79
N PHE A 9 -21.06 34.39 -4.82
CA PHE A 9 -20.93 34.97 -3.49
C PHE A 9 -19.54 34.61 -2.96
N LEU A 10 -18.68 35.63 -2.85
CA LEU A 10 -17.53 35.77 -1.95
C LEU A 10 -16.59 36.86 -2.51
N GLN A 11 -17.02 38.11 -2.38
CA GLN A 11 -16.13 39.27 -2.33
C GLN A 11 -16.72 40.26 -1.32
N GLY A 12 -15.89 40.67 -0.36
CA GLY A 12 -16.07 41.91 0.40
C GLY A 12 -16.68 41.77 1.79
N ALA A 13 -15.83 41.65 2.80
CA ALA A 13 -16.00 42.36 4.07
C ALA A 13 -14.64 42.52 4.75
N SER A 14 -14.03 43.68 4.51
CA SER A 14 -12.86 44.19 5.22
C SER A 14 -13.35 44.96 6.44
N VAL A 15 -12.90 44.62 7.64
CA VAL A 15 -13.04 45.48 8.84
C VAL A 15 -11.69 45.50 9.58
N LEU A 16 -11.12 46.70 9.68
CA LEU A 16 -10.01 47.11 10.56
C LEU A 16 -10.34 46.78 12.03
N GLY A 17 -9.48 46.43 12.98
CA GLY A 17 -8.03 46.40 13.12
C GLY A 17 -7.74 46.49 14.63
N VAL A 18 -6.94 45.59 15.21
CA VAL A 18 -6.17 45.83 16.45
C VAL A 18 -4.88 45.01 16.32
N ALA A 19 -3.75 45.72 16.38
CA ALA A 19 -2.41 45.18 16.25
C ALA A 19 -2.03 44.33 17.48
N GLY A 20 -1.74 43.06 17.23
CA GLY A 20 -0.99 42.18 18.12
C GLY A 20 0.01 41.42 17.25
N VAL A 21 1.30 41.60 17.51
CA VAL A 21 2.40 41.03 16.74
C VAL A 21 2.42 39.51 16.90
N LEU A 22 1.72 38.83 16.01
CA LEU A 22 1.96 37.44 15.66
C LEU A 22 2.32 37.45 14.17
N GLY A 23 3.58 37.21 13.87
CA GLY A 23 4.05 36.98 12.50
C GLY A 23 3.26 35.82 11.91
N THR A 24 2.18 36.15 11.22
CA THR A 24 1.46 35.24 10.34
C THR A 24 2.34 35.06 9.12
N GLY A 25 3.35 34.21 9.26
CA GLY A 25 3.90 33.50 8.12
C GLY A 25 2.73 32.76 7.49
N GLN A 26 2.09 33.38 6.49
CA GLN A 26 1.26 32.68 5.54
C GLN A 26 2.18 31.67 4.85
N ALA A 27 2.34 30.50 5.48
CA ALA A 27 2.69 29.28 4.81
C ALA A 27 1.51 29.00 3.87
N SER A 28 1.55 29.63 2.70
CA SER A 28 0.83 29.19 1.51
C SER A 28 1.30 27.77 1.21
N ALA A 29 0.74 26.79 1.91
CA ALA A 29 0.80 25.40 1.52
C ALA A 29 -0.12 25.23 0.31
N SER A 30 0.23 25.83 -0.84
CA SER A 30 -0.15 25.25 -2.12
C SER A 30 0.35 23.81 -2.08
N SER A 31 -0.53 22.81 -2.22
CA SER A 31 -0.12 21.42 -2.03
C SER A 31 0.98 21.09 -3.04
N ARG A 32 2.22 20.90 -2.54
CA ARG A 32 3.40 20.51 -3.34
C ARG A 32 3.15 19.23 -4.15
N TYR A 33 2.16 18.45 -3.74
CA TYR A 33 1.81 17.16 -4.33
C TYR A 33 0.31 17.11 -4.65
N HIS A 34 -0.01 16.31 -5.67
CA HIS A 34 -1.32 15.73 -5.92
C HIS A 34 -1.38 14.41 -5.15
N TRP A 35 -2.35 14.25 -4.25
CA TRP A 35 -2.55 13.01 -3.50
C TRP A 35 -3.49 12.10 -4.29
N LEU A 36 -2.92 11.05 -4.89
CA LEU A 36 -3.61 10.16 -5.84
C LEU A 36 -3.83 8.79 -5.21
N SER A 37 -5.08 8.33 -5.19
CA SER A 37 -5.45 7.03 -4.63
C SER A 37 -5.18 5.92 -5.64
N GLY A 38 -4.61 4.80 -5.20
CA GLY A 38 -4.42 3.69 -6.10
C GLY A 38 -4.08 2.37 -5.45
N ASP A 39 -3.78 1.43 -6.33
CA ASP A 39 -3.60 0.02 -6.04
C ASP A 39 -2.50 -0.54 -6.94
N HIS A 40 -1.56 -1.27 -6.35
CA HIS A 40 -0.43 -1.83 -7.07
C HIS A 40 -0.49 -3.35 -7.24
N HIS A 41 -1.57 -4.00 -6.78
CA HIS A 41 -1.65 -5.45 -6.76
C HIS A 41 -3.07 -5.92 -7.12
N THR A 42 -3.26 -6.30 -8.38
CA THR A 42 -4.55 -6.75 -8.92
C THR A 42 -4.41 -7.78 -10.01
N HIS A 43 -5.40 -8.68 -10.10
CA HIS A 43 -5.36 -9.83 -10.98
C HIS A 43 -6.48 -9.80 -12.00
N THR A 44 -6.26 -10.47 -13.11
CA THR A 44 -7.17 -10.54 -14.24
C THR A 44 -7.31 -11.97 -14.72
N GLN A 45 -8.11 -12.19 -15.74
CA GLN A 45 -8.23 -13.47 -16.44
C GLN A 45 -6.91 -13.98 -17.07
N TYR A 46 -5.81 -13.21 -17.02
CA TYR A 46 -4.48 -13.67 -17.40
C TYR A 46 -3.73 -14.34 -16.24
N SER A 47 -4.18 -14.19 -14.99
CA SER A 47 -3.71 -14.99 -13.85
C SER A 47 -4.51 -16.29 -13.72
N TYR A 48 -3.89 -17.37 -13.27
CA TYR A 48 -4.55 -18.68 -13.13
C TYR A 48 -5.69 -18.67 -12.09
N ASP A 49 -5.64 -17.71 -11.17
CA ASP A 49 -6.59 -17.47 -10.08
C ASP A 49 -7.38 -16.17 -10.23
N GLY A 50 -7.25 -15.43 -11.33
CA GLY A 50 -8.03 -14.22 -11.59
C GLY A 50 -9.13 -14.46 -12.62
N MET A 51 -10.23 -13.70 -12.55
CA MET A 51 -11.33 -13.84 -13.53
C MET A 51 -11.69 -12.56 -14.28
N TYR A 52 -11.40 -11.38 -13.73
CA TYR A 52 -11.85 -10.14 -14.32
C TYR A 52 -11.07 -9.81 -15.61
N THR A 53 -11.77 -9.27 -16.61
CA THR A 53 -11.08 -8.56 -17.69
C THR A 53 -10.36 -7.33 -17.13
N ILE A 54 -9.28 -6.87 -17.80
CA ILE A 54 -8.63 -5.59 -17.47
C ILE A 54 -9.65 -4.44 -17.44
N GLU A 55 -10.63 -4.45 -18.34
CA GLU A 55 -11.68 -3.42 -18.37
C GLU A 55 -12.61 -3.48 -17.16
N GLN A 56 -12.99 -4.66 -16.69
CA GLN A 56 -13.80 -4.79 -15.48
C GLN A 56 -13.03 -4.30 -14.24
N GLN A 57 -11.74 -4.65 -14.12
CA GLN A 57 -10.91 -4.12 -13.04
C GLN A 57 -10.85 -2.59 -13.05
N ILE A 58 -10.60 -2.00 -14.22
CA ILE A 58 -10.55 -0.54 -14.39
C ILE A 58 -11.90 0.12 -14.06
N ARG A 59 -13.01 -0.46 -14.53
CA ARG A 59 -14.34 0.08 -14.24
C ARG A 59 -14.66 0.01 -12.75
N GLY A 60 -14.31 -1.10 -12.09
CA GLY A 60 -14.39 -1.22 -10.64
C GLY A 60 -13.58 -0.15 -9.92
N ALA A 61 -12.29 -0.07 -10.23
CA ALA A 61 -11.39 0.96 -9.70
C ALA A 61 -11.94 2.39 -9.87
N LEU A 62 -12.41 2.74 -11.07
CA LEU A 62 -12.96 4.07 -11.36
C LEU A 62 -14.25 4.36 -10.56
N ARG A 63 -15.10 3.36 -10.29
CA ARG A 63 -16.29 3.55 -9.42
C ARG A 63 -15.89 3.94 -8.00
N HIS A 64 -14.72 3.52 -7.54
CA HIS A 64 -14.21 3.78 -6.19
C HIS A 64 -13.16 4.90 -6.13
N GLY A 65 -13.01 5.68 -7.22
CA GLY A 65 -12.17 6.87 -7.23
C GLY A 65 -10.67 6.59 -7.34
N THR A 66 -10.28 5.44 -7.87
CA THR A 66 -8.89 5.11 -8.16
C THR A 66 -8.30 6.03 -9.24
N ASP A 67 -7.14 6.62 -8.96
CA ASP A 67 -6.36 7.43 -9.89
C ASP A 67 -5.30 6.61 -10.65
N TRP A 68 -4.77 5.57 -10.01
CA TRP A 68 -3.66 4.79 -10.53
C TRP A 68 -3.81 3.30 -10.17
N LEU A 69 -3.43 2.41 -11.10
CA LEU A 69 -3.64 0.96 -11.00
C LEU A 69 -2.48 0.20 -11.66
N VAL A 70 -2.00 -0.86 -11.02
CA VAL A 70 -1.07 -1.83 -11.61
C VAL A 70 -1.76 -3.18 -11.74
N ILE A 71 -1.77 -3.74 -12.95
CA ILE A 71 -2.18 -5.14 -13.19
C ILE A 71 -0.96 -6.03 -12.99
N THR A 72 -1.06 -7.02 -12.12
CA THR A 72 0.06 -7.84 -11.63
C THR A 72 -0.33 -9.31 -11.58
N ASP A 73 -0.75 -9.87 -12.72
CA ASP A 73 -1.07 -11.30 -12.81
C ASP A 73 0.13 -12.17 -12.37
N HIS A 74 -0.17 -13.37 -11.85
CA HIS A 74 0.85 -14.29 -11.38
C HIS A 74 1.71 -14.86 -12.52
N GLY A 75 2.99 -15.06 -12.22
CA GLY A 75 3.85 -15.90 -13.04
C GLY A 75 3.43 -17.38 -13.02
N HIS A 76 3.41 -18.02 -14.20
CA HIS A 76 3.08 -19.42 -14.41
C HIS A 76 3.62 -19.91 -15.77
N ALA A 77 3.79 -21.22 -15.96
CA ALA A 77 4.29 -21.76 -17.24
C ALA A 77 3.44 -21.30 -18.44
N SER A 78 2.12 -21.32 -18.30
CA SER A 78 1.19 -20.83 -19.34
C SER A 78 1.19 -19.31 -19.46
N HIS A 79 1.42 -18.59 -18.36
CA HIS A 79 1.50 -17.13 -18.37
C HIS A 79 2.72 -16.65 -19.16
N GLU A 80 3.89 -17.18 -18.84
CA GLU A 80 5.15 -16.93 -19.54
C GLU A 80 5.07 -17.26 -21.04
N ALA A 81 4.42 -18.38 -21.37
CA ALA A 81 4.31 -18.88 -22.74
C ALA A 81 3.29 -18.11 -23.61
N HIS A 82 2.20 -17.60 -23.01
CA HIS A 82 1.03 -17.14 -23.77
C HIS A 82 0.46 -15.80 -23.33
N SER A 83 0.57 -15.42 -22.05
CA SER A 83 -0.19 -14.29 -21.50
C SER A 83 0.54 -12.96 -21.60
N VAL A 84 1.86 -12.91 -21.34
CA VAL A 84 2.59 -11.64 -21.14
C VAL A 84 2.36 -10.63 -22.28
N GLU A 85 2.51 -11.04 -23.55
CA GLU A 85 2.25 -10.16 -24.69
C GLU A 85 0.77 -9.81 -24.87
N ALA A 86 -0.13 -10.74 -24.60
CA ALA A 86 -1.57 -10.51 -24.71
C ALA A 86 -2.03 -9.51 -23.66
N THR A 87 -1.62 -9.68 -22.39
CA THR A 87 -1.84 -8.72 -21.29
C THR A 87 -1.31 -7.35 -21.67
N ALA A 88 -0.08 -7.25 -22.20
CA ALA A 88 0.50 -5.97 -22.62
C ALA A 88 -0.30 -5.29 -23.75
N ALA A 89 -0.81 -6.06 -24.72
CA ALA A 89 -1.65 -5.54 -25.79
C ALA A 89 -2.98 -5.02 -25.26
N ASP A 90 -3.59 -5.71 -24.30
CA ASP A 90 -4.86 -5.36 -23.68
C ASP A 90 -4.72 -4.12 -22.77
N ILE A 91 -3.64 -4.03 -22.00
CA ILE A 91 -3.28 -2.84 -21.21
C ILE A 91 -3.10 -1.63 -22.11
N LYS A 92 -2.41 -1.75 -23.25
CA LYS A 92 -2.27 -0.64 -24.22
C LYS A 92 -3.63 -0.20 -24.77
N ARG A 93 -4.55 -1.14 -25.04
CA ARG A 93 -5.93 -0.80 -25.44
C ARG A 93 -6.67 -0.08 -24.31
N ALA A 94 -6.54 -0.56 -23.08
CA ALA A 94 -7.15 0.02 -21.91
C ALA A 94 -6.64 1.44 -21.60
N GLN A 95 -5.33 1.69 -21.71
CA GLN A 95 -4.73 3.03 -21.57
C GLN A 95 -5.33 4.05 -22.54
N ARG A 96 -5.63 3.64 -23.78
CA ARG A 96 -6.31 4.51 -24.76
C ARG A 96 -7.78 4.75 -24.43
N LYS A 97 -8.46 3.74 -23.90
CA LYS A 97 -9.89 3.78 -23.58
C LYS A 97 -10.19 4.52 -22.27
N PHE A 98 -9.27 4.45 -21.31
CA PHE A 98 -9.40 5.01 -19.97
C PHE A 98 -8.22 5.96 -19.64
N PRO A 99 -8.00 7.03 -20.43
CA PRO A 99 -6.84 7.92 -20.25
C PRO A 99 -6.84 8.66 -18.91
N GLN A 100 -7.98 8.70 -18.20
CA GLN A 100 -8.07 9.23 -16.86
C GLN A 100 -7.39 8.34 -15.81
N LEU A 101 -7.22 7.03 -16.04
CA LEU A 101 -6.54 6.15 -15.09
C LEU A 101 -5.06 6.00 -15.46
N LEU A 102 -4.17 6.19 -14.50
CA LEU A 102 -2.75 5.86 -14.69
C LEU A 102 -2.60 4.33 -14.58
N LEU A 103 -2.30 3.64 -15.67
CA LEU A 103 -2.28 2.18 -15.73
C LEU A 103 -0.90 1.63 -16.07
N TRP A 104 -0.44 0.63 -15.31
CA TRP A 104 0.79 -0.12 -15.56
C TRP A 104 0.52 -1.59 -15.83
N HIS A 105 1.44 -2.19 -16.58
CA HIS A 105 1.66 -3.62 -16.59
C HIS A 105 2.76 -3.93 -15.58
N GLY A 106 2.48 -4.84 -14.67
CA GLY A 106 3.42 -5.40 -13.72
C GLY A 106 3.26 -6.92 -13.64
N MET A 107 3.75 -7.50 -12.56
CA MET A 107 3.59 -8.91 -12.25
C MET A 107 3.56 -9.11 -10.73
N GLU A 108 2.83 -10.12 -10.28
CA GLU A 108 3.07 -10.68 -8.97
C GLU A 108 4.18 -11.74 -9.12
N TRP A 109 5.39 -11.32 -8.76
CA TRP A 109 6.59 -12.14 -8.85
C TRP A 109 6.57 -13.20 -7.74
N ASN A 110 6.63 -14.48 -8.11
CA ASN A 110 6.91 -15.55 -7.16
C ASN A 110 8.41 -15.53 -6.79
N VAL A 111 8.75 -14.96 -5.63
CA VAL A 111 10.14 -14.66 -5.22
C VAL A 111 10.88 -15.93 -4.77
N PRO A 112 12.05 -16.28 -5.36
CA PRO A 112 12.84 -17.44 -4.96
C PRO A 112 13.11 -17.45 -3.45
N GLY A 113 12.72 -18.54 -2.78
CA GLY A 113 12.92 -18.75 -1.36
C GLY A 113 11.98 -17.98 -0.42
N ALA A 114 11.11 -17.14 -0.96
CA ALA A 114 10.19 -16.30 -0.20
C ALA A 114 8.74 -16.52 -0.68
N GLU A 115 7.88 -15.52 -0.50
CA GLU A 115 6.49 -15.56 -0.95
C GLU A 115 6.33 -14.85 -2.31
N HIS A 116 5.66 -13.70 -2.34
CA HIS A 116 5.48 -12.93 -3.57
C HIS A 116 5.95 -11.48 -3.41
N ALA A 117 6.10 -10.79 -4.53
CA ALA A 117 6.32 -9.36 -4.57
C ALA A 117 5.67 -8.74 -5.81
N THR A 118 5.08 -7.57 -5.64
CA THR A 118 4.68 -6.72 -6.76
C THR A 118 5.93 -6.22 -7.47
N LEU A 119 6.01 -6.37 -8.80
CA LEU A 119 7.03 -5.73 -9.65
C LEU A 119 6.37 -4.95 -10.80
N PHE A 120 6.75 -3.70 -11.01
CA PHE A 120 6.32 -2.91 -12.17
C PHE A 120 7.37 -1.87 -12.59
N LEU A 121 7.32 -1.49 -13.87
CA LEU A 121 8.42 -0.78 -14.55
C LEU A 121 8.04 0.67 -14.91
N GLU A 122 9.04 1.53 -15.04
CA GLU A 122 8.91 2.91 -15.52
C GLU A 122 9.61 3.08 -16.87
N ASP A 123 8.89 3.59 -17.87
CA ASP A 123 9.40 3.95 -19.20
C ASP A 123 10.30 2.84 -19.83
N CYS A 124 9.77 1.61 -19.91
CA CYS A 124 10.47 0.46 -20.50
C CYS A 124 10.24 0.35 -22.01
N ARG A 125 11.32 0.19 -22.80
CA ARG A 125 11.24 0.09 -24.27
C ARG A 125 10.52 -1.17 -24.77
N ASP A 126 10.69 -2.28 -24.05
CA ASP A 126 10.07 -3.57 -24.33
C ASP A 126 9.54 -4.17 -23.02
N GLU A 127 8.50 -3.55 -22.46
CA GLU A 127 7.93 -3.91 -21.16
C GLU A 127 7.51 -5.39 -21.10
N ALA A 128 6.83 -5.89 -22.14
CA ALA A 128 6.40 -7.29 -22.21
C ALA A 128 7.59 -8.26 -22.28
N GLY A 129 8.56 -8.00 -23.16
CA GLY A 129 9.75 -8.84 -23.25
C GLY A 129 10.57 -8.85 -21.95
N VAL A 130 10.70 -7.70 -21.28
CA VAL A 130 11.41 -7.60 -20.00
C VAL A 130 10.68 -8.36 -18.89
N LEU A 131 9.35 -8.25 -18.79
CA LEU A 131 8.56 -8.99 -17.79
C LEU A 131 8.64 -10.51 -18.03
N ARG A 132 8.51 -10.98 -19.27
CA ARG A 132 8.67 -12.40 -19.61
C ARG A 132 10.08 -12.92 -19.30
N ASP A 133 11.11 -12.17 -19.70
CA ASP A 133 12.50 -12.54 -19.41
C ASP A 133 12.74 -12.63 -17.90
N PHE A 134 12.14 -11.72 -17.11
CA PHE A 134 12.25 -11.73 -15.67
C PHE A 134 11.54 -12.95 -15.07
N GLU A 135 10.29 -13.21 -15.47
CA GLU A 135 9.49 -14.37 -15.07
C GLU A 135 10.28 -15.67 -15.32
N ARG A 136 10.72 -15.88 -16.57
CA ARG A 136 11.46 -17.08 -16.97
C ARG A 136 12.71 -17.32 -16.13
N GLN A 137 13.42 -16.26 -15.75
CA GLN A 137 14.71 -16.38 -15.05
C GLN A 137 14.61 -16.43 -13.53
N PHE A 138 13.57 -15.82 -12.95
CA PHE A 138 13.54 -15.51 -11.52
C PHE A 138 12.22 -15.86 -10.83
N ASP A 139 11.21 -16.34 -11.54
CA ASP A 139 9.98 -16.82 -10.91
C ASP A 139 10.17 -18.26 -10.38
N TRP A 140 9.91 -18.49 -9.09
CA TRP A 140 10.19 -19.80 -8.50
C TRP A 140 9.27 -20.89 -9.00
N ARG A 141 8.04 -20.59 -9.46
CA ARG A 141 7.12 -21.61 -9.99
C ARG A 141 7.63 -22.20 -11.29
N LEU A 142 8.35 -21.41 -12.09
CA LEU A 142 8.99 -21.88 -13.32
C LEU A 142 10.32 -22.60 -13.05
N ASN A 143 11.04 -22.17 -12.02
CA ASN A 143 12.42 -22.57 -11.79
C ASN A 143 12.61 -23.60 -10.66
N GLY A 144 11.55 -24.00 -9.95
CA GLY A 144 11.62 -24.95 -8.84
C GLY A 144 12.38 -24.43 -7.62
N GLN A 145 12.23 -23.14 -7.30
CA GLN A 145 13.04 -22.42 -6.29
C GLN A 145 12.20 -21.97 -5.08
N GLU A 146 11.16 -22.72 -4.72
CA GLU A 146 10.23 -22.34 -3.64
C GLU A 146 10.88 -22.37 -2.25
N ALA A 147 11.77 -23.35 -2.01
CA ALA A 147 12.27 -23.63 -0.67
C ALA A 147 13.08 -22.46 -0.09
N SER A 148 12.83 -22.14 1.18
CA SER A 148 13.63 -21.17 1.92
C SER A 148 15.05 -21.73 2.10
N SER A 149 16.03 -21.11 1.43
CA SER A 149 17.43 -21.54 1.44
C SER A 149 18.35 -20.38 1.04
N PRO A 150 19.61 -20.36 1.52
CA PRO A 150 20.58 -19.33 1.13
C PRO A 150 20.81 -19.23 -0.40
N ALA A 151 20.66 -20.35 -1.12
CA ALA A 151 20.79 -20.35 -2.58
C ALA A 151 19.64 -19.61 -3.27
N ASN A 152 18.40 -19.80 -2.79
CA ASN A 152 17.23 -19.14 -3.35
C ASN A 152 17.15 -17.67 -2.92
N GLU A 153 17.52 -17.34 -1.68
CA GLU A 153 17.68 -15.94 -1.25
C GLU A 153 18.69 -15.20 -2.15
N LYS A 154 19.84 -15.84 -2.45
CA LYS A 154 20.82 -15.28 -3.40
C LYS A 154 20.21 -15.06 -4.78
N LYS A 155 19.35 -15.97 -5.24
CA LYS A 155 18.68 -15.86 -6.54
C LYS A 155 17.69 -14.70 -6.59
N ALA A 156 16.97 -14.42 -5.50
CA ALA A 156 16.16 -13.21 -5.36
C ALA A 156 17.03 -11.94 -5.46
N LEU A 157 18.19 -11.90 -4.81
CA LEU A 157 19.13 -10.78 -4.94
C LEU A 157 19.71 -10.65 -6.37
N ASP A 158 19.94 -11.77 -7.07
CA ASP A 158 20.38 -11.75 -8.46
C ASP A 158 19.30 -11.17 -9.40
N ALA A 159 18.01 -11.40 -9.11
CA ALA A 159 16.90 -10.77 -9.82
C ALA A 159 16.91 -9.24 -9.66
N VAL A 160 17.15 -8.75 -8.43
CA VAL A 160 17.28 -7.31 -8.15
C VAL A 160 18.50 -6.70 -8.88
N ARG A 161 19.64 -7.39 -8.91
CA ARG A 161 20.83 -6.96 -9.70
C ARG A 161 20.55 -6.93 -11.19
N TRP A 162 19.72 -7.84 -11.69
CA TRP A 162 19.30 -7.86 -13.08
C TRP A 162 18.46 -6.62 -13.41
N LEU A 163 17.51 -6.24 -12.55
CA LEU A 163 16.73 -5.00 -12.70
C LEU A 163 17.64 -3.76 -12.71
N GLN A 164 18.61 -3.68 -11.79
CA GLN A 164 19.62 -2.60 -11.81
C GLN A 164 20.39 -2.55 -13.14
N THR A 165 20.71 -3.70 -13.72
CA THR A 165 21.40 -3.77 -15.02
C THR A 165 20.53 -3.27 -16.16
N LYS A 166 19.23 -3.61 -16.17
CA LYS A 166 18.25 -3.10 -17.15
C LYS A 166 18.02 -1.59 -17.02
N ILE A 167 18.13 -1.02 -15.82
CA ILE A 167 18.10 0.44 -15.61
C ILE A 167 19.40 1.07 -16.13
N ARG A 168 20.57 0.57 -15.71
CA ARG A 168 21.87 1.13 -16.08
C ARG A 168 22.15 1.14 -17.58
N ASN A 169 21.68 0.13 -18.31
CA ASN A 169 21.84 0.06 -19.77
C ASN A 169 20.73 0.80 -20.54
N GLY A 170 19.82 1.49 -19.84
CA GLY A 170 18.75 2.30 -20.43
C GLY A 170 17.60 1.50 -21.06
N THR A 171 17.43 0.20 -20.73
CA THR A 171 16.27 -0.59 -21.17
C THR A 171 14.97 -0.05 -20.58
N MET A 172 15.03 0.38 -19.32
CA MET A 172 13.95 1.04 -18.59
C MET A 172 14.52 2.18 -17.74
N LYS A 173 13.67 3.13 -17.36
CA LYS A 173 14.06 4.25 -16.50
C LYS A 173 14.13 3.84 -15.03
N SER A 174 13.19 3.01 -14.58
CA SER A 174 13.15 2.52 -13.20
C SER A 174 12.28 1.26 -13.08
N ALA A 175 12.29 0.65 -11.90
CA ALA A 175 11.38 -0.40 -11.47
C ALA A 175 11.08 -0.21 -9.98
N LEU A 176 9.92 -0.69 -9.53
CA LEU A 176 9.59 -0.76 -8.11
C LEU A 176 9.19 -2.18 -7.73
N VAL A 177 9.61 -2.58 -6.54
CA VAL A 177 9.30 -3.86 -5.91
C VAL A 177 8.76 -3.61 -4.51
N PHE A 178 7.61 -4.22 -4.22
CA PHE A 178 7.00 -4.28 -2.88
C PHE A 178 6.81 -5.74 -2.50
N VAL A 179 7.28 -6.15 -1.33
CA VAL A 179 7.04 -7.50 -0.81
C VAL A 179 5.55 -7.66 -0.50
N ASN A 180 4.91 -8.68 -1.06
CA ASN A 180 3.48 -8.92 -0.86
C ASN A 180 3.24 -9.82 0.35
N HIS A 181 2.15 -9.54 1.08
CA HIS A 181 1.61 -10.33 2.20
C HIS A 181 2.69 -11.08 3.03
N PRO A 182 3.69 -10.37 3.59
CA PRO A 182 4.97 -10.95 4.03
C PRO A 182 4.82 -11.99 5.16
N MET A 183 3.81 -11.84 6.03
CA MET A 183 3.57 -12.78 7.12
C MET A 183 2.51 -13.83 6.83
N ARG A 184 1.88 -13.85 5.64
CA ARG A 184 0.83 -14.84 5.32
C ARG A 184 1.35 -16.26 5.50
N ASN A 185 2.57 -16.53 5.04
CA ASN A 185 3.27 -17.79 5.29
C ASN A 185 4.52 -17.66 6.18
N GLY A 186 4.83 -16.45 6.67
CA GLY A 186 6.02 -16.17 7.47
C GLY A 186 7.33 -16.53 6.75
N ARG A 187 7.34 -16.51 5.41
CA ARG A 187 8.46 -16.92 4.56
C ARG A 187 9.47 -15.81 4.30
N VAL A 188 9.16 -14.58 4.70
CA VAL A 188 10.02 -13.41 4.49
C VAL A 188 10.69 -13.06 5.81
N ALA A 189 11.98 -13.33 5.93
CA ALA A 189 12.75 -13.05 7.14
C ALA A 189 13.26 -11.60 7.19
N PRO A 190 13.62 -11.07 8.38
CA PRO A 190 14.09 -9.70 8.53
C PRO A 190 15.41 -9.43 7.78
N HIS A 191 16.28 -10.46 7.68
CA HIS A 191 17.53 -10.34 6.92
C HIS A 191 17.27 -10.24 5.42
N GLU A 192 16.27 -10.93 4.89
CA GLU A 192 15.89 -10.84 3.47
C GLU A 192 15.40 -9.44 3.11
N LEU A 193 14.55 -8.85 3.97
CA LEU A 193 14.08 -7.47 3.81
C LEU A 193 15.25 -6.48 3.76
N ARG A 194 16.19 -6.59 4.72
CA ARG A 194 17.39 -5.74 4.78
C ARG A 194 18.31 -5.97 3.58
N ASN A 195 18.57 -7.22 3.22
CA ASN A 195 19.44 -7.56 2.10
C ASN A 195 18.90 -6.99 0.78
N MET A 196 17.59 -7.09 0.53
CA MET A 196 16.96 -6.52 -0.66
C MET A 196 16.98 -4.99 -0.64
N ARG A 197 16.61 -4.37 0.49
CA ARG A 197 16.65 -2.91 0.68
C ARG A 197 18.06 -2.36 0.46
N ASP A 198 19.07 -2.97 1.09
CA ASP A 198 20.44 -2.45 1.07
C ASP A 198 21.10 -2.65 -0.30
N LEU A 199 20.71 -3.69 -1.04
CA LEU A 199 21.17 -3.93 -2.40
C LEU A 199 20.65 -2.88 -3.40
N ALA A 200 19.37 -2.52 -3.31
CA ALA A 200 18.73 -1.61 -4.26
C ALA A 200 17.58 -0.81 -3.61
N PRO A 201 17.89 0.18 -2.75
CA PRO A 201 16.88 0.93 -2.00
C PRO A 201 15.98 1.81 -2.88
N ASP A 202 16.36 2.03 -4.15
CA ASP A 202 15.57 2.75 -5.14
C ASP A 202 14.64 1.83 -5.98
N ILE A 203 14.75 0.51 -5.80
CA ILE A 203 13.95 -0.52 -6.49
C ILE A 203 13.07 -1.26 -5.49
N VAL A 204 13.67 -1.88 -4.45
CA VAL A 204 12.94 -2.59 -3.40
C VAL A 204 12.73 -1.62 -2.24
N VAL A 205 11.52 -1.06 -2.16
CA VAL A 205 11.27 0.15 -1.36
C VAL A 205 10.39 -0.12 -0.13
N GLY A 206 9.78 -1.29 -0.04
CA GLY A 206 8.83 -1.57 1.01
C GLY A 206 8.09 -2.90 0.88
N MET A 207 7.00 -2.97 1.61
CA MET A 207 6.12 -4.14 1.68
C MET A 207 4.66 -3.72 1.77
N GLU A 208 3.77 -4.64 1.49
CA GLU A 208 2.37 -4.52 1.84
C GLU A 208 2.23 -4.47 3.36
N GLY A 209 1.80 -3.33 3.88
CA GLY A 209 1.49 -3.18 5.30
C GLY A 209 0.11 -3.72 5.66
N ALA A 210 -0.81 -3.75 4.68
CA ALA A 210 -2.07 -4.47 4.77
C ALA A 210 -2.28 -5.25 3.46
N PRO A 211 -2.48 -6.58 3.54
CA PRO A 211 -2.73 -7.41 2.37
C PRO A 211 -4.10 -7.11 1.75
N GLY A 212 -4.33 -7.60 0.53
CA GLY A 212 -5.65 -7.72 -0.06
C GLY A 212 -6.52 -8.77 0.64
N ALA A 213 -7.47 -9.42 -0.06
CA ALA A 213 -8.36 -10.45 0.50
C ALA A 213 -9.06 -10.04 1.83
N GLN A 214 -9.27 -8.74 2.03
CA GLN A 214 -9.87 -8.20 3.26
C GLN A 214 -11.33 -8.65 3.42
N GLY A 215 -12.01 -8.93 2.30
CA GLY A 215 -13.37 -9.45 2.28
C GLY A 215 -13.48 -10.88 2.81
N ASP A 216 -12.38 -11.62 3.01
CA ASP A 216 -12.47 -12.95 3.63
C ASP A 216 -13.02 -12.87 5.07
N GLY A 217 -12.85 -11.75 5.76
CA GLY A 217 -13.44 -11.50 7.07
C GLY A 217 -14.93 -11.12 7.06
N ASP A 218 -15.56 -10.96 5.89
CA ASP A 218 -16.95 -10.49 5.77
C ASP A 218 -17.95 -11.51 6.36
N PRO A 219 -18.81 -11.11 7.33
CA PRO A 219 -19.78 -12.02 7.94
C PRO A 219 -20.87 -12.49 6.96
N LEU A 220 -21.06 -11.82 5.81
CA LEU A 220 -21.99 -12.30 4.78
C LEU A 220 -21.55 -13.66 4.17
N ARG A 221 -20.32 -14.09 4.44
CA ARG A 221 -19.75 -15.38 4.01
C ARG A 221 -20.21 -16.57 4.87
N GLY A 222 -21.03 -16.34 5.89
CA GLY A 222 -21.34 -17.34 6.92
C GLY A 222 -20.47 -17.08 8.16
N PRO A 223 -19.80 -18.08 8.76
CA PRO A 223 -18.99 -17.82 9.94
C PRO A 223 -17.79 -16.91 9.67
N GLY A 224 -17.56 -16.39 8.45
CA GLY A 224 -16.38 -15.59 8.05
C GLY A 224 -15.09 -16.43 7.96
N GLY A 225 -14.12 -15.97 7.17
CA GLY A 225 -12.81 -16.59 6.98
C GLY A 225 -11.69 -15.91 7.77
N HIS A 226 -10.48 -15.91 7.21
CA HIS A 226 -9.30 -15.27 7.78
C HIS A 226 -9.03 -13.97 7.04
N ARG A 227 -9.49 -12.84 7.60
CA ARG A 227 -9.31 -11.50 7.02
C ARG A 227 -7.88 -11.32 6.49
N GLY A 228 -7.74 -10.98 5.21
CA GLY A 228 -6.45 -10.83 4.55
C GLY A 228 -5.90 -12.10 3.90
N GLY A 229 -6.61 -13.24 3.98
CA GLY A 229 -6.13 -14.55 3.53
C GLY A 229 -5.11 -15.19 4.48
N TYR A 230 -4.98 -14.69 5.72
CA TYR A 230 -3.96 -15.12 6.68
C TYR A 230 -4.47 -16.31 7.52
N ALA A 231 -4.68 -17.44 6.84
CA ALA A 231 -5.18 -18.68 7.42
C ALA A 231 -4.09 -19.69 7.79
N ASN A 232 -2.84 -19.43 7.37
CA ASN A 232 -1.79 -20.43 7.42
C ASN A 232 -1.11 -20.49 8.80
N SER A 233 -0.30 -21.54 8.97
CA SER A 233 0.53 -21.77 10.14
C SER A 233 2.00 -21.92 9.72
N PRO A 234 2.97 -21.76 10.64
CA PRO A 234 4.37 -21.97 10.32
C PRO A 234 4.62 -23.33 9.64
N GLY A 235 5.39 -23.30 8.56
CA GLY A 235 5.83 -24.49 7.81
C GLY A 235 7.36 -24.57 7.73
N SER A 236 7.86 -25.54 6.95
CA SER A 236 9.31 -25.74 6.78
C SER A 236 10.04 -24.58 6.11
N ASN A 237 9.33 -23.75 5.35
CA ASN A 237 9.86 -22.56 4.67
C ASN A 237 9.68 -21.28 5.50
N SER A 238 9.05 -21.36 6.68
CA SER A 238 8.83 -20.20 7.50
C SER A 238 10.07 -19.84 8.32
N TYR A 239 10.29 -18.56 8.55
CA TYR A 239 11.35 -18.08 9.42
C TYR A 239 11.04 -18.44 10.88
N ALA A 240 11.79 -19.41 11.40
CA ALA A 240 11.50 -20.08 12.67
C ALA A 240 11.33 -19.15 13.90
N PRO A 241 12.03 -17.99 14.01
CA PRO A 241 11.83 -17.07 15.13
C PRO A 241 10.48 -16.35 15.17
N TYR A 242 9.67 -16.38 14.10
CA TYR A 242 8.35 -15.75 14.14
C TYR A 242 7.40 -16.50 15.08
N PRO A 243 6.71 -15.79 15.99
CA PRO A 243 5.76 -16.42 16.88
C PRO A 243 4.45 -16.74 16.13
N ALA A 244 3.61 -17.61 16.70
CA ALA A 244 2.39 -18.09 16.04
C ALA A 244 1.39 -16.95 15.73
N GLU A 245 1.35 -15.93 16.57
CA GLU A 245 0.49 -14.76 16.37
C GLU A 245 0.92 -13.89 15.18
N ALA A 246 2.14 -14.04 14.67
CA ALA A 246 2.62 -13.29 13.53
C ALA A 246 1.91 -13.66 12.21
N TYR A 247 1.29 -14.83 12.13
CA TYR A 247 0.60 -15.38 10.96
C TYR A 247 -0.86 -14.91 10.84
N LYS A 248 -1.19 -13.80 11.50
CA LYS A 248 -2.53 -13.20 11.51
C LYS A 248 -2.43 -11.73 11.16
N THR A 249 -3.51 -11.22 10.59
CA THR A 249 -3.73 -9.79 10.47
C THR A 249 -4.17 -9.19 11.82
N TYR A 250 -3.91 -7.90 12.00
CA TYR A 250 -4.27 -7.11 13.17
C TYR A 250 -5.01 -5.86 12.72
N GLY A 251 -6.33 -5.88 12.78
CA GLY A 251 -7.15 -4.83 12.16
C GLY A 251 -7.03 -4.80 10.64
N GLY A 252 -6.76 -5.95 10.03
CA GLY A 252 -6.51 -6.13 8.60
C GLY A 252 -5.09 -5.77 8.17
N PHE A 253 -4.21 -5.34 9.08
CA PHE A 253 -2.81 -5.03 8.76
C PHE A 253 -1.91 -6.25 9.06
N ASP A 254 -0.85 -6.40 8.28
CA ASP A 254 0.18 -7.42 8.51
C ASP A 254 0.82 -7.21 9.89
N TRP A 255 1.16 -8.31 10.58
CA TRP A 255 1.79 -8.27 11.90
C TRP A 255 3.07 -7.41 11.92
N MET A 256 3.91 -7.47 10.88
CA MET A 256 5.13 -6.65 10.80
C MET A 256 4.85 -5.14 10.86
N THR A 257 3.67 -4.72 10.41
CA THR A 257 3.24 -3.31 10.36
C THR A 257 2.48 -2.90 11.61
N ALA A 258 1.60 -3.77 12.12
CA ALA A 258 0.69 -3.44 13.20
C ALA A 258 1.37 -3.34 14.58
N GLN A 259 2.46 -4.10 14.80
CA GLN A 259 3.17 -4.10 16.07
C GLN A 259 3.96 -2.79 16.31
N LEU A 260 3.65 -2.11 17.42
CA LEU A 260 4.41 -0.94 17.86
C LEU A 260 5.80 -1.39 18.34
N GLY A 261 6.85 -0.87 17.71
CA GLY A 261 8.23 -1.30 17.94
C GLY A 261 8.59 -2.62 17.26
N GLY A 262 7.73 -3.17 16.37
CA GLY A 262 7.96 -4.42 15.66
C GLY A 262 8.94 -4.31 14.49
N VAL A 263 8.80 -5.21 13.51
CA VAL A 263 9.75 -5.35 12.40
C VAL A 263 9.84 -4.07 11.59
N TRP A 264 8.71 -3.46 11.20
CA TRP A 264 8.72 -2.22 10.44
C TRP A 264 9.45 -1.09 11.17
N ASP A 265 9.13 -0.89 12.45
CA ASP A 265 9.77 0.14 13.27
C ASP A 265 11.27 -0.14 13.47
N SER A 266 11.70 -1.41 13.48
CA SER A 266 13.12 -1.79 13.53
C SER A 266 13.87 -1.39 12.27
N LEU A 267 13.25 -1.54 11.09
CA LEU A 267 13.81 -1.10 9.82
C LEU A 267 13.88 0.43 9.76
N LEU A 268 12.86 1.13 10.27
CA LEU A 268 12.85 2.60 10.34
C LEU A 268 13.88 3.17 11.33
N ALA A 269 14.13 2.48 12.44
CA ALA A 269 15.12 2.89 13.44
C ALA A 269 16.55 2.92 12.87
N GLU A 270 16.80 2.20 11.78
CA GLU A 270 18.08 2.23 11.06
C GLU A 270 18.31 3.55 10.31
N GLY A 271 17.29 4.41 10.25
CA GLY A 271 17.35 5.69 9.56
C GLY A 271 17.25 5.57 8.04
N LEU A 272 16.92 4.37 7.54
CA LEU A 272 16.77 4.02 6.13
C LEU A 272 15.29 3.94 5.76
N GLY A 273 15.01 4.02 4.45
CA GLY A 273 13.64 3.95 3.95
C GLY A 273 13.13 2.52 3.87
N TRP A 274 11.94 2.29 4.42
CA TRP A 274 11.16 1.06 4.23
C TRP A 274 9.67 1.37 4.40
N TRP A 275 8.94 1.31 3.30
CA TRP A 275 7.59 1.87 3.20
C TRP A 275 6.53 0.80 3.28
N ILE A 276 5.35 1.19 3.76
CA ILE A 276 4.16 0.36 3.68
C ILE A 276 3.21 0.87 2.59
N THR A 277 2.54 -0.09 1.95
CA THR A 277 1.41 0.12 1.05
C THR A 277 0.22 -0.77 1.47
N SER A 278 -0.90 -0.63 0.77
CA SER A 278 -2.08 -1.48 0.90
C SER A 278 -2.74 -1.61 -0.48
N ASN A 279 -3.36 -2.74 -0.73
CA ASN A 279 -3.91 -3.12 -2.04
C ASN A 279 -5.17 -3.98 -1.86
N SER A 280 -5.82 -4.28 -2.98
CA SER A 280 -7.00 -5.15 -3.03
C SER A 280 -6.66 -6.63 -3.18
N ASP A 281 -5.55 -6.95 -3.86
CA ASP A 281 -5.25 -8.31 -4.34
C ASP A 281 -6.47 -8.89 -5.10
N SER A 282 -7.05 -8.06 -5.97
CA SER A 282 -8.38 -8.31 -6.53
C SER A 282 -8.37 -9.47 -7.55
N HIS A 283 -8.86 -10.64 -7.13
CA HIS A 283 -9.10 -11.81 -7.96
C HIS A 283 -10.60 -12.06 -8.14
N PHE A 284 -11.34 -12.06 -7.02
CA PHE A 284 -12.78 -12.31 -6.91
C PHE A 284 -13.39 -11.36 -5.87
N ASN A 285 -13.97 -10.27 -6.35
CA ASN A 285 -14.55 -9.25 -5.48
C ASN A 285 -15.86 -9.68 -4.82
N SER A 286 -15.91 -9.63 -3.48
CA SER A 286 -17.10 -9.85 -2.67
C SER A 286 -18.22 -8.88 -3.04
N ARG A 287 -19.45 -9.39 -3.06
CA ARG A 287 -20.70 -8.68 -3.41
C ARG A 287 -20.81 -8.24 -4.87
N ASP A 288 -19.89 -8.66 -5.73
CA ASP A 288 -20.04 -8.49 -7.17
C ASP A 288 -20.99 -9.53 -7.78
N THR A 289 -21.48 -9.31 -8.99
CA THR A 289 -22.40 -10.23 -9.69
C THR A 289 -21.71 -11.00 -10.80
N VAL A 290 -20.46 -10.66 -11.11
CA VAL A 290 -19.64 -11.30 -12.14
C VAL A 290 -19.18 -12.68 -11.66
N VAL A 291 -19.21 -13.68 -12.55
CA VAL A 291 -18.75 -15.04 -12.28
C VAL A 291 -17.83 -15.57 -13.37
N ARG A 292 -16.84 -16.40 -12.98
CA ARG A 292 -16.05 -17.20 -13.93
C ARG A 292 -16.97 -18.21 -14.62
N VAL A 293 -16.92 -18.25 -15.95
CA VAL A 293 -17.72 -19.19 -16.75
C VAL A 293 -17.08 -20.58 -16.79
N PRO A 294 -17.85 -21.66 -16.99
CA PRO A 294 -17.28 -22.97 -17.27
C PRO A 294 -16.42 -22.94 -18.55
N GLU A 295 -15.22 -23.51 -18.47
CA GLU A 295 -14.25 -23.49 -19.56
C GLU A 295 -14.08 -24.89 -20.17
N PRO A 296 -13.91 -25.02 -21.50
CA PRO A 296 -13.70 -26.31 -22.13
C PRO A 296 -12.25 -26.79 -21.96
N GLY A 297 -12.09 -28.01 -21.43
CA GLY A 297 -10.77 -28.67 -21.30
C GLY A 297 -9.76 -27.81 -20.53
N ASP A 298 -8.52 -27.78 -21.01
CA ASP A 298 -7.40 -27.08 -20.36
C ASP A 298 -7.24 -25.65 -20.92
N GLN A 299 -8.34 -24.90 -21.00
CA GLN A 299 -8.43 -23.56 -21.62
C GLN A 299 -7.29 -22.62 -21.18
N PHE A 300 -7.08 -22.46 -19.87
CA PHE A 300 -6.02 -21.58 -19.36
C PHE A 300 -4.64 -22.13 -19.69
N ASP A 301 -4.40 -23.42 -19.52
CA ASP A 301 -3.07 -23.98 -19.76
C ASP A 301 -2.64 -23.85 -21.23
N LEU A 302 -3.60 -23.94 -22.16
CA LEU A 302 -3.38 -23.84 -23.60
C LEU A 302 -3.30 -22.40 -24.13
N THR A 303 -3.88 -21.43 -23.42
CA THR A 303 -4.04 -20.06 -23.95
C THR A 303 -3.48 -18.97 -23.04
N GLY A 304 -3.13 -19.30 -21.79
CA GLY A 304 -2.76 -18.35 -20.75
C GLY A 304 -3.89 -17.42 -20.31
N LYS A 305 -5.14 -17.72 -20.68
CA LYS A 305 -6.24 -16.78 -20.49
C LYS A 305 -7.56 -17.50 -20.23
N HIS A 306 -8.21 -17.11 -19.13
CA HIS A 306 -9.58 -17.51 -18.86
C HIS A 306 -10.57 -16.84 -19.82
N LEU A 307 -11.73 -17.47 -20.02
CA LEU A 307 -12.82 -16.89 -20.78
C LEU A 307 -13.36 -15.65 -20.06
N ASP A 308 -13.79 -14.65 -20.84
CA ASP A 308 -14.39 -13.44 -20.29
C ASP A 308 -15.56 -13.82 -19.35
N PRO A 309 -15.57 -13.31 -18.11
CA PRO A 309 -16.58 -13.67 -17.13
C PRO A 309 -17.92 -13.00 -17.46
N LEU A 310 -19.02 -13.56 -16.96
CA LEU A 310 -20.37 -13.04 -17.21
C LEU A 310 -21.03 -12.50 -15.93
N ASP A 311 -21.97 -11.59 -16.10
CA ASP A 311 -22.83 -11.14 -15.01
C ASP A 311 -23.92 -12.19 -14.75
N ALA A 312 -23.87 -12.84 -13.59
CA ALA A 312 -24.84 -13.85 -13.20
C ALA A 312 -26.13 -13.24 -12.62
N GLY A 313 -26.12 -11.97 -12.21
CA GLY A 313 -27.22 -11.26 -11.56
C GLY A 313 -27.14 -11.23 -10.03
N PRO A 314 -27.21 -12.37 -9.31
CA PRO A 314 -27.09 -12.38 -7.85
C PRO A 314 -25.68 -11.99 -7.35
N PRO A 315 -25.58 -11.22 -6.25
CA PRO A 315 -24.29 -10.93 -5.60
C PRO A 315 -23.61 -12.19 -5.06
N GLN A 316 -22.31 -12.29 -5.30
CA GLN A 316 -21.45 -13.39 -4.90
C GLN A 316 -20.72 -13.03 -3.61
N VAL A 317 -20.89 -13.84 -2.57
CA VAL A 317 -20.24 -13.62 -1.26
C VAL A 317 -19.45 -14.83 -0.78
N LEU A 318 -19.74 -16.04 -1.26
CA LEU A 318 -19.03 -17.25 -0.82
C LEU A 318 -17.66 -17.38 -1.48
N PRO A 319 -16.73 -18.22 -0.98
CA PRO A 319 -15.48 -18.51 -1.69
C PRO A 319 -15.71 -18.85 -3.18
N PRO A 320 -14.86 -18.35 -4.11
CA PRO A 320 -13.60 -17.62 -3.86
C PRO A 320 -13.74 -16.10 -3.67
N TYR A 321 -14.95 -15.53 -3.53
CA TYR A 321 -15.18 -14.07 -3.50
C TYR A 321 -14.74 -13.39 -2.19
N VAL A 322 -13.44 -13.21 -1.99
CA VAL A 322 -12.79 -12.71 -0.77
C VAL A 322 -12.21 -11.31 -0.89
N ASP A 323 -12.23 -10.72 -2.08
CA ASP A 323 -11.56 -9.45 -2.34
C ASP A 323 -12.54 -8.29 -2.34
N PHE A 324 -12.01 -7.09 -2.54
CA PHE A 324 -12.77 -5.90 -2.89
C PHE A 324 -12.13 -5.28 -4.13
N TYR A 325 -12.88 -4.48 -4.88
CA TYR A 325 -12.30 -3.76 -6.00
C TYR A 325 -11.19 -2.80 -5.54
N PRO A 326 -10.27 -2.41 -6.46
CA PRO A 326 -9.24 -1.43 -6.14
C PRO A 326 -9.81 -0.15 -5.52
N CYS A 327 -9.22 0.31 -4.41
CA CYS A 327 -9.66 1.47 -3.63
C CYS A 327 -11.07 1.38 -2.99
N GLU A 328 -11.82 0.29 -3.18
CA GLU A 328 -13.13 0.09 -2.56
C GLU A 328 -13.01 0.03 -1.03
N PHE A 329 -12.11 -0.83 -0.56
CA PHE A 329 -11.79 -0.98 0.86
C PHE A 329 -10.38 -0.49 1.17
N SER A 330 -9.37 -1.15 0.59
CA SER A 330 -7.95 -0.85 0.74
C SER A 330 -7.50 0.22 -0.25
N ARG A 331 -6.73 1.22 0.20
CA ARG A 331 -6.13 2.22 -0.69
C ARG A 331 -4.72 2.62 -0.26
N THR A 332 -3.86 2.82 -1.25
CA THR A 332 -2.60 3.54 -1.11
C THR A 332 -2.74 4.93 -1.74
N VAL A 333 -2.59 5.99 -0.95
CA VAL A 333 -2.66 7.37 -1.43
C VAL A 333 -1.25 7.95 -1.52
N VAL A 334 -0.85 8.36 -2.72
CA VAL A 334 0.53 8.75 -3.04
C VAL A 334 0.61 10.24 -3.35
N GLY A 335 1.58 10.93 -2.73
CA GLY A 335 1.94 12.30 -3.04
C GLY A 335 2.80 12.39 -4.30
N ALA A 336 2.17 12.65 -5.45
CA ALA A 336 2.83 12.80 -6.74
C ALA A 336 3.05 14.28 -7.10
N SER A 337 4.22 14.63 -7.65
CA SER A 337 4.52 16.02 -8.07
C SER A 337 3.65 16.49 -9.23
N ARG A 338 3.17 15.56 -10.05
CA ARG A 338 2.24 15.75 -11.18
C ARG A 338 1.37 14.50 -11.31
N ARG A 339 0.26 14.59 -12.02
CA ARG A 339 -0.59 13.43 -12.34
C ARG A 339 -0.03 12.63 -13.52
N THR A 340 1.10 11.95 -13.32
CA THR A 340 1.75 11.09 -14.32
C THR A 340 2.22 9.79 -13.68
N ARG A 341 2.39 8.74 -14.49
CA ARG A 341 2.92 7.44 -14.03
C ARG A 341 4.27 7.61 -13.31
N GLY A 342 5.24 8.28 -13.95
CA GLY A 342 6.54 8.51 -13.34
C GLY A 342 6.50 9.27 -12.00
N ALA A 343 5.61 10.26 -11.85
CA ALA A 343 5.48 11.02 -10.59
C ALA A 343 4.83 10.21 -9.46
N VAL A 344 3.93 9.26 -9.78
CA VAL A 344 3.41 8.29 -8.80
C VAL A 344 4.52 7.33 -8.36
N MET A 345 5.29 6.77 -9.30
CA MET A 345 6.44 5.90 -8.96
C MET A 345 7.49 6.63 -8.14
N GLU A 346 7.78 7.90 -8.45
CA GLU A 346 8.65 8.74 -7.63
C GLU A 346 8.09 8.94 -6.21
N GLY A 347 6.79 9.15 -6.07
CA GLY A 347 6.11 9.26 -4.77
C GLY A 347 6.20 7.99 -3.95
N LEU A 348 5.93 6.84 -4.57
CA LEU A 348 6.06 5.52 -3.96
C LEU A 348 7.50 5.23 -3.52
N ARG A 349 8.48 5.46 -4.40
CA ARG A 349 9.92 5.28 -4.10
C ARG A 349 10.36 6.12 -2.92
N ALA A 350 9.89 7.37 -2.85
CA ALA A 350 10.22 8.30 -1.79
C ALA A 350 9.43 8.07 -0.49
N GLY A 351 8.49 7.11 -0.43
CA GLY A 351 7.68 6.88 0.75
C GLY A 351 6.62 7.95 1.00
N ARG A 352 6.28 8.77 -0.01
CA ARG A 352 5.24 9.80 0.07
C ARG A 352 3.84 9.18 0.01
N ALA A 353 3.52 8.31 0.95
CA ALA A 353 2.26 7.59 0.93
C ALA A 353 1.63 7.38 2.31
N TRP A 354 0.31 7.29 2.31
CA TRP A 354 -0.49 6.82 3.43
C TRP A 354 -1.54 5.83 2.94
N VAL A 355 -2.01 4.98 3.83
CA VAL A 355 -2.95 3.90 3.53
C VAL A 355 -4.19 4.00 4.42
N SER A 356 -5.33 3.55 3.93
CA SER A 356 -6.59 3.55 4.69
C SER A 356 -7.48 2.38 4.29
N HIS A 357 -8.17 1.82 5.27
CA HIS A 357 -9.25 0.87 5.10
C HIS A 357 -10.63 1.55 5.14
N GLY A 358 -11.56 1.03 4.33
CA GLY A 358 -13.00 1.33 4.35
C GLY A 358 -13.39 2.80 4.24
N GLY A 359 -12.48 3.65 3.75
CA GLY A 359 -12.68 5.10 3.69
C GLY A 359 -12.71 5.80 5.05
N LEU A 360 -11.94 5.32 6.03
CA LEU A 360 -11.85 5.92 7.37
C LEU A 360 -11.53 7.43 7.35
N VAL A 361 -10.65 7.85 6.45
CA VAL A 361 -10.28 9.25 6.22
C VAL A 361 -10.35 9.56 4.72
N ASP A 362 -10.81 10.78 4.40
CA ASP A 362 -10.86 11.27 3.02
C ASP A 362 -9.56 11.99 2.61
N ASP A 363 -8.84 12.58 3.55
CA ASP A 363 -7.54 13.24 3.34
C ASP A 363 -6.74 13.23 4.65
N LEU A 364 -5.43 13.00 4.56
CA LEU A 364 -4.52 13.03 5.70
C LEU A 364 -3.23 13.76 5.31
N GLN A 365 -3.05 14.98 5.82
CA GLN A 365 -1.84 15.77 5.65
C GLN A 365 -1.03 15.73 6.93
N PHE A 366 0.24 15.38 6.80
CA PHE A 366 1.17 15.26 7.91
C PHE A 366 2.48 15.95 7.53
N GLY A 367 2.88 16.94 8.33
CA GLY A 367 4.11 17.69 8.08
C GLY A 367 4.81 18.08 9.37
N VAL A 368 6.12 18.27 9.25
CA VAL A 368 6.99 18.80 10.30
C VAL A 368 7.64 20.10 9.84
N TYR A 369 7.83 21.03 10.78
CA TYR A 369 8.31 22.38 10.53
C TYR A 369 9.34 22.77 11.58
N ALA A 370 10.41 23.41 11.14
CA ALA A 370 11.39 24.08 11.99
C ALA A 370 11.88 25.34 11.28
N SER A 371 12.70 26.16 11.95
CA SER A 371 13.25 27.40 11.36
C SER A 371 14.01 27.18 10.05
N GLY A 372 14.55 25.98 9.81
CA GLY A 372 15.31 25.61 8.60
C GLY A 372 14.50 25.03 7.45
N GLY A 373 13.18 24.81 7.61
CA GLY A 373 12.33 24.26 6.55
C GLY A 373 11.22 23.35 7.05
N SER A 374 10.64 22.60 6.12
CA SER A 374 9.55 21.65 6.37
C SER A 374 9.74 20.35 5.61
N ALA A 375 9.17 19.26 6.12
CA ALA A 375 9.14 17.96 5.46
C ALA A 375 7.76 17.31 5.62
N THR A 376 7.39 16.44 4.68
CA THR A 376 6.20 15.58 4.76
C THR A 376 6.58 14.09 4.62
N LEU A 377 5.58 13.22 4.45
CA LEU A 377 5.73 11.76 4.37
C LEU A 377 6.91 11.35 3.49
N GLY A 378 7.74 10.44 3.98
CA GLY A 378 8.93 9.93 3.29
C GLY A 378 10.11 10.91 3.22
N GLU A 379 9.90 12.19 3.51
CA GLU A 379 10.95 13.21 3.52
C GLU A 379 11.67 13.29 4.86
N ARG A 380 12.77 14.06 4.87
CA ARG A 380 13.68 14.22 6.00
C ARG A 380 13.82 15.70 6.33
N LEU A 381 13.55 16.09 7.57
CA LEU A 381 13.79 17.44 8.08
C LEU A 381 15.12 17.48 8.84
N ARG A 382 16.06 18.31 8.39
CA ARG A 382 17.34 18.54 9.08
C ARG A 382 17.24 19.73 10.02
N VAL A 383 17.58 19.55 11.29
CA VAL A 383 17.56 20.60 12.30
C VAL A 383 18.90 20.70 13.04
N ARG A 384 19.21 21.89 13.58
CA ARG A 384 20.36 22.07 14.48
C ARG A 384 20.03 21.45 15.83
N ARG A 385 21.01 20.83 16.49
CA ARG A 385 20.86 20.37 17.87
C ARG A 385 20.33 21.48 18.79
N GLY A 386 19.26 21.18 19.52
CA GLY A 386 18.55 22.11 20.41
C GLY A 386 17.42 22.89 19.74
N SER A 387 17.14 22.68 18.45
CA SER A 387 16.00 23.31 17.77
C SER A 387 14.66 22.73 18.23
N ASP A 388 13.59 23.50 18.07
CA ASP A 388 12.22 23.01 18.21
C ASP A 388 11.70 22.50 16.85
N VAL A 389 10.91 21.43 16.88
CA VAL A 389 10.23 20.86 15.70
C VAL A 389 8.74 20.79 15.96
N THR A 390 7.97 21.47 15.13
CA THR A 390 6.50 21.48 15.19
C THR A 390 5.91 20.54 14.16
N VAL A 391 5.10 19.61 14.63
CA VAL A 391 4.23 18.74 13.85
C VAL A 391 2.91 19.45 13.57
N LEU A 392 2.40 19.32 12.35
CA LEU A 392 1.05 19.67 11.96
C LEU A 392 0.39 18.46 11.28
N VAL A 393 -0.77 18.08 11.79
CA VAL A 393 -1.64 17.06 11.19
C VAL A 393 -2.96 17.70 10.82
N LYS A 394 -3.43 17.46 9.60
CA LYS A 394 -4.77 17.83 9.13
C LYS A 394 -5.44 16.56 8.61
N ALA A 395 -6.60 16.23 9.15
CA ALA A 395 -7.40 15.11 8.69
C ALA A 395 -8.77 15.60 8.22
N ARG A 396 -9.13 15.28 6.97
CA ARG A 396 -10.51 15.41 6.49
C ARG A 396 -11.21 14.08 6.71
N LEU A 397 -12.24 14.11 7.54
CA LEU A 397 -12.96 12.89 7.92
C LEU A 397 -13.98 12.53 6.84
N ALA A 398 -14.37 11.25 6.83
CA ALA A 398 -15.41 10.78 5.94
C ALA A 398 -16.71 11.57 6.12
N THR A 399 -17.32 11.95 5.01
CA THR A 399 -18.60 12.69 4.97
C THR A 399 -19.67 11.98 4.14
N ARG A 400 -19.31 10.85 3.53
CA ARG A 400 -20.17 10.05 2.65
C ARG A 400 -20.12 8.60 3.10
N PRO A 401 -21.20 7.83 2.86
CA PRO A 401 -21.17 6.40 3.08
C PRO A 401 -20.03 5.72 2.30
N ASN A 402 -19.36 4.75 2.92
CA ASN A 402 -18.46 3.82 2.24
C ASN A 402 -19.25 2.71 1.52
N SER A 403 -18.58 1.73 0.93
CA SER A 403 -19.23 0.64 0.19
C SER A 403 -20.09 -0.29 1.05
N ALA A 404 -19.95 -0.25 2.39
CA ALA A 404 -20.85 -0.92 3.33
C ALA A 404 -22.04 -0.05 3.78
N GLY A 405 -22.18 1.17 3.25
CA GLY A 405 -23.39 1.99 3.42
C GLY A 405 -23.41 2.87 4.68
N PHE A 406 -22.34 2.94 5.47
CA PHE A 406 -22.24 3.85 6.62
C PHE A 406 -21.11 4.87 6.45
N ILE A 407 -21.17 5.97 7.20
CA ILE A 407 -20.09 6.98 7.24
C ILE A 407 -19.07 6.56 8.31
N PRO A 408 -17.83 6.19 7.94
CA PRO A 408 -16.78 5.87 8.92
C PRO A 408 -16.47 7.03 9.86
N ARG A 409 -16.01 6.71 11.08
CA ARG A 409 -15.62 7.70 12.08
C ARG A 409 -14.23 7.42 12.60
N LEU A 410 -13.27 8.28 12.27
CA LEU A 410 -11.95 8.25 12.90
C LEU A 410 -12.09 8.69 14.38
N ARG A 411 -11.95 7.75 15.32
CA ARG A 411 -12.12 8.02 16.76
C ARG A 411 -10.81 8.39 17.44
N ARG A 412 -9.69 7.83 16.99
CA ARG A 412 -8.37 8.13 17.53
C ARG A 412 -7.34 8.22 16.41
N LEU A 413 -6.46 9.20 16.53
CA LEU A 413 -5.28 9.36 15.69
C LEU A 413 -4.04 9.48 16.58
N ASP A 414 -3.13 8.53 16.45
CA ASP A 414 -1.86 8.51 17.18
C ASP A 414 -0.76 9.17 16.36
N LEU A 415 0.00 10.06 17.01
CA LEU A 415 1.34 10.45 16.62
C LEU A 415 2.32 9.50 17.33
N ILE A 416 3.01 8.69 16.54
CA ILE A 416 4.01 7.73 17.01
C ILE A 416 5.40 8.30 16.72
N LYS A 417 6.29 8.19 17.72
CA LYS A 417 7.70 8.58 17.62
C LYS A 417 8.59 7.36 17.83
N GLY A 418 9.52 7.14 16.94
CA GLY A 418 10.60 6.17 17.10
C GLY A 418 11.99 6.81 17.01
N ALA A 419 12.94 6.38 17.82
CA ALA A 419 14.32 6.83 17.72
C ALA A 419 15.00 6.28 16.46
N VAL A 420 15.90 7.07 15.86
CA VAL A 420 16.82 6.57 14.83
C VAL A 420 18.13 6.18 15.51
N THR A 421 18.35 4.88 15.65
CA THR A 421 19.48 4.28 16.38
C THR A 421 20.63 3.84 15.46
N GLY A 422 20.42 3.84 14.14
CA GLY A 422 21.38 3.33 13.16
C GLY A 422 21.22 1.82 12.93
N LEU A 423 22.13 1.25 12.14
CA LEU A 423 22.04 -0.14 11.65
C LEU A 423 21.93 -1.14 12.81
N ALA A 424 20.99 -2.07 12.67
CA ALA A 424 20.77 -3.18 13.60
C ALA A 424 21.37 -4.49 13.04
N SER A 425 21.26 -5.58 13.80
CA SER A 425 21.54 -6.91 13.28
C SER A 425 20.54 -7.27 12.18
N LEU A 426 20.95 -8.07 11.19
CA LEU A 426 20.08 -8.50 10.10
C LEU A 426 18.82 -9.23 10.61
N GLU A 427 18.95 -9.95 11.72
CA GLU A 427 17.88 -10.73 12.37
C GLU A 427 16.99 -9.89 13.30
N THR A 428 17.20 -8.58 13.42
CA THR A 428 16.45 -7.76 14.37
C THR A 428 14.97 -7.68 14.00
N LEU A 429 14.11 -8.07 14.95
CA LEU A 429 12.65 -8.11 14.82
C LEU A 429 11.92 -6.94 15.49
N SER A 430 12.61 -6.19 16.35
CA SER A 430 11.97 -5.13 17.15
C SER A 430 12.96 -4.06 17.59
N THR A 431 12.42 -2.91 18.01
CA THR A 431 13.14 -1.82 18.65
C THR A 431 12.34 -1.29 19.85
N PRO A 432 12.95 -1.15 21.03
CA PRO A 432 12.24 -0.67 22.23
C PRO A 432 12.03 0.85 22.23
N HIS A 433 12.64 1.58 21.29
CA HIS A 433 12.69 3.05 21.31
C HIS A 433 11.55 3.69 20.52
N VAL A 434 10.35 3.11 20.61
CA VAL A 434 9.15 3.56 19.91
C VAL A 434 7.99 3.67 20.87
N LYS A 435 7.22 4.74 20.75
CA LYS A 435 6.03 4.97 21.57
C LYS A 435 4.98 5.79 20.84
N VAL A 436 3.74 5.66 21.27
CA VAL A 436 2.71 6.67 21.01
C VAL A 436 3.09 7.93 21.79
N GLU A 437 3.50 8.98 21.10
CA GLU A 437 3.86 10.27 21.71
C GLU A 437 2.61 11.02 22.15
N ARG A 438 1.57 11.02 21.30
CA ARG A 438 0.31 11.69 21.58
C ARG A 438 -0.82 11.03 20.82
N SER A 439 -1.96 10.88 21.49
CA SER A 439 -3.23 10.51 20.86
C SER A 439 -4.13 11.74 20.74
N TYR A 440 -4.82 11.82 19.62
CA TYR A 440 -5.81 12.85 19.34
C TYR A 440 -7.17 12.23 19.10
N GLU A 441 -8.22 12.95 19.46
CA GLU A 441 -9.61 12.60 19.18
C GLU A 441 -10.16 13.57 18.13
N PRO A 442 -10.22 13.18 16.85
CA PRO A 442 -10.84 13.98 15.81
C PRO A 442 -12.31 14.27 16.13
N ARG A 443 -12.66 15.55 16.06
CA ARG A 443 -14.03 16.04 16.17
C ARG A 443 -14.34 16.81 14.90
N TRP A 444 -15.61 16.77 14.47
CA TRP A 444 -16.09 17.47 13.27
C TRP A 444 -15.53 16.92 11.96
N HIS A 445 -16.00 17.43 10.82
CA HIS A 445 -15.62 16.92 9.48
C HIS A 445 -14.16 17.25 9.08
N TYR A 446 -13.46 18.06 9.87
CA TYR A 446 -12.08 18.46 9.65
C TYR A 446 -11.37 18.65 10.99
N ALA A 447 -10.26 17.94 11.20
CA ALA A 447 -9.48 17.98 12.43
C ALA A 447 -8.07 18.51 12.16
N VAL A 448 -7.58 19.40 13.02
CA VAL A 448 -6.22 19.95 12.96
C VAL A 448 -5.55 19.75 14.31
N PHE A 449 -4.36 19.17 14.30
CA PHE A 449 -3.56 18.93 15.49
C PHE A 449 -2.15 19.47 15.32
N THR A 450 -1.61 20.01 16.41
CA THR A 450 -0.22 20.49 16.47
C THR A 450 0.48 19.92 17.67
N HIS A 451 1.74 19.53 17.52
CA HIS A 451 2.60 19.09 18.61
C HIS A 451 4.01 19.61 18.40
N THR A 452 4.67 20.10 19.45
CA THR A 452 6.03 20.64 19.33
C THR A 452 6.99 19.84 20.19
N PHE A 453 7.97 19.22 19.54
CA PHE A 453 9.14 18.66 20.20
C PHE A 453 10.12 19.79 20.47
N ARG A 454 10.34 20.12 21.75
CA ARG A 454 11.27 21.18 22.14
C ARG A 454 12.67 20.65 22.34
N ASN A 455 13.68 21.47 22.06
CA ASN A 455 15.09 21.16 22.33
C ASN A 455 15.48 19.77 21.77
N VAL A 456 15.20 19.53 20.49
CA VAL A 456 15.51 18.28 19.81
C VAL A 456 17.01 18.05 19.76
N ARG A 457 17.48 16.94 20.33
CA ARG A 457 18.91 16.61 20.45
C ARG A 457 19.35 15.34 19.76
N GLU A 458 18.40 14.47 19.43
CA GLU A 458 18.64 13.15 18.85
C GLU A 458 17.70 12.95 17.65
N PRO A 459 18.13 12.20 16.62
CA PRO A 459 17.29 11.93 15.45
C PRO A 459 16.14 10.97 15.80
N PHE A 460 15.02 11.16 15.13
CA PHE A 460 13.83 10.32 15.30
C PHE A 460 13.01 10.30 14.01
N TYR A 461 12.10 9.34 13.88
CA TYR A 461 11.05 9.36 12.88
C TYR A 461 9.68 9.51 13.54
N LEU A 462 8.72 10.01 12.77
CA LEU A 462 7.33 10.15 13.18
C LEU A 462 6.41 9.49 12.17
N ARG A 463 5.39 8.77 12.63
CA ARG A 463 4.32 8.20 11.79
C ARG A 463 2.96 8.36 12.46
N LEU A 464 1.90 8.26 11.68
CA LEU A 464 0.53 8.28 12.20
C LEU A 464 -0.12 6.91 12.10
N ARG A 465 -1.00 6.61 13.06
CA ARG A 465 -1.91 5.47 13.05
C ARG A 465 -3.28 5.92 13.52
N GLY A 466 -4.32 5.68 12.73
CA GLY A 466 -5.70 6.03 13.05
C GLY A 466 -6.61 4.81 13.09
N THR A 467 -7.66 4.88 13.90
CA THR A 467 -8.65 3.81 14.07
C THR A 467 -10.06 4.35 14.31
N ASP A 468 -11.06 3.58 13.88
CA ASP A 468 -12.45 3.79 14.25
C ASP A 468 -12.81 3.32 15.67
N GLY A 469 -11.92 2.58 16.35
CA GLY A 469 -12.09 2.12 17.73
C GLY A 469 -13.32 1.23 17.98
N ASN A 470 -13.90 0.64 16.93
CA ASN A 470 -15.16 -0.10 17.01
C ASN A 470 -15.02 -1.45 17.73
N ARG A 471 -13.81 -2.05 17.73
CA ARG A 471 -13.51 -3.29 18.48
C ARG A 471 -13.30 -3.08 20.00
N GLY A 472 -13.57 -1.90 20.53
CA GLY A 472 -13.40 -1.60 21.96
C GLY A 472 -11.94 -1.45 22.42
N ALA A 473 -10.99 -1.61 21.50
CA ALA A 473 -9.57 -1.31 21.69
C ALA A 473 -9.13 -0.25 20.69
N PHE A 474 -8.14 0.54 21.10
CA PHE A 474 -7.52 1.56 20.24
C PHE A 474 -6.15 1.13 19.71
N GLU A 475 -5.70 -0.05 20.10
CA GLU A 475 -4.50 -0.69 19.60
C GLU A 475 -4.93 -1.86 18.70
N PRO A 476 -4.25 -2.11 17.57
CA PRO A 476 -4.59 -3.21 16.68
C PRO A 476 -4.65 -4.53 17.45
N GLN A 477 -5.78 -5.23 17.36
CA GLN A 477 -5.97 -6.55 17.94
C GLN A 477 -5.87 -7.61 16.84
N ALA A 478 -5.38 -8.80 17.19
CA ALA A 478 -5.36 -9.91 16.25
C ALA A 478 -6.77 -10.17 15.70
N ASP A 479 -6.87 -10.34 14.39
CA ASP A 479 -8.11 -10.72 13.74
C ASP A 479 -8.47 -12.15 14.15
N THR A 480 -9.71 -12.32 14.60
CA THR A 480 -10.24 -13.62 15.01
C THR A 480 -10.87 -14.26 13.78
N PRO A 481 -10.46 -15.49 13.40
CA PRO A 481 -11.07 -16.19 12.28
C PRO A 481 -12.58 -16.21 12.44
N GLY A 482 -13.27 -15.75 11.41
CA GLY A 482 -14.72 -15.68 11.41
C GLY A 482 -15.40 -14.57 12.23
N ALA A 483 -14.62 -13.78 12.96
CA ALA A 483 -15.11 -12.67 13.78
C ALA A 483 -14.26 -11.41 13.54
N ALA A 484 -13.88 -11.18 12.28
CA ALA A 484 -13.04 -10.08 11.83
C ALA A 484 -13.69 -9.32 10.66
N ASN A 485 -14.91 -8.82 10.87
CA ASN A 485 -15.64 -8.04 9.87
C ASN A 485 -14.81 -6.83 9.42
N PRO A 486 -14.37 -6.74 8.15
CA PRO A 486 -13.48 -5.68 7.70
C PRO A 486 -14.11 -4.30 7.84
N TRP A 487 -15.44 -4.21 7.77
CA TRP A 487 -16.18 -2.95 7.83
C TRP A 487 -16.41 -2.44 9.27
N GLU A 488 -16.09 -3.22 10.30
CA GLU A 488 -16.24 -2.82 11.72
C GLU A 488 -14.89 -2.63 12.42
N ASP A 489 -13.79 -2.67 11.69
CA ASP A 489 -12.44 -2.53 12.24
C ASP A 489 -11.53 -1.84 11.22
N LEU A 490 -11.72 -0.53 11.11
CA LEU A 490 -11.07 0.34 10.13
C LEU A 490 -9.83 1.01 10.71
N TRP A 491 -8.77 1.03 9.91
CA TRP A 491 -7.48 1.61 10.26
C TRP A 491 -6.90 2.43 9.11
N CYS A 492 -6.04 3.40 9.46
CA CYS A 492 -5.20 4.12 8.51
C CYS A 492 -3.79 4.32 9.07
N TYR A 493 -2.78 4.30 8.21
CA TYR A 493 -1.37 4.48 8.58
C TYR A 493 -0.68 5.43 7.61
N THR A 494 0.35 6.14 8.06
CA THR A 494 1.23 6.92 7.18
C THR A 494 2.63 6.32 7.15
N ASN A 495 3.31 6.42 6.01
CA ASN A 495 4.77 6.31 6.01
C ASN A 495 5.40 7.42 6.87
N PRO A 496 6.65 7.23 7.36
CA PRO A 496 7.21 8.14 8.36
C PRO A 496 7.76 9.42 7.75
N ILE A 497 7.96 10.42 8.60
CA ILE A 497 8.81 11.58 8.36
C ILE A 497 10.04 11.44 9.26
N PHE A 498 11.24 11.62 8.71
CA PHE A 498 12.47 11.60 9.50
C PHE A 498 12.87 13.00 9.96
N VAL A 499 13.35 13.12 11.19
CA VAL A 499 13.99 14.32 11.75
C VAL A 499 15.44 14.00 12.05
N GLU A 500 16.35 14.66 11.33
CA GLU A 500 17.79 14.51 11.48
C GLU A 500 18.35 15.68 12.30
N VAL A 501 19.28 15.37 13.21
CA VAL A 501 19.94 16.37 14.05
C VAL A 501 21.40 16.53 13.60
N ARG A 502 21.80 17.79 13.37
CA ARG A 502 23.18 18.19 13.08
C ARG A 502 23.85 18.85 14.27
#